data_AF-A0A2N1UUH8-F1
#
_entry.id   AF-A0A2N1UUH8-F1
#
_cell.length_a   1.000
_cell.length_b   1.000
_cell.length_c   1.000
_cell.angle_alpha   90.00
_cell.angle_beta   90.00
_cell.angle_gamma   90.00
#
_symmetry.space_group_name_H-M   'P 1'
#
loop_
_entity.id
_entity.type
_entity.pdbx_description
1 polymer ?
#
loop_
_entity_poly.entity_id
_entity_poly.type
_entity_poly.pdbx_seq_one_letter_code
_entity_poly.pdbx_strand_id
1 'polypeptide(L)'
;MAVANRPCCKTAGQIIQQKLKQGVQVEGVFDSWLGAGQYSLYSPLRESGMNVRKDGNQALLHHKVIIVDDTVITGSYNYSANAENSNNENFLIIRNSPAIAKAYVDEFLRIQSISRPGVARPDWK
;
A
#
# COMPACT_ATOMS: atom_id res chain seq x y z
N MET A 1 -6.21 -2.43 -2.68
CA MET A 1 -7.63 -2.74 -2.93
C MET A 1 -7.99 -4.22 -2.60
N ALA A 2 -7.40 -4.83 -1.56
CA ALA A 2 -7.35 -6.29 -1.44
C ALA A 2 -8.50 -6.89 -0.60
N VAL A 3 -9.65 -7.13 -1.23
CA VAL A 3 -10.65 -8.10 -0.74
C VAL A 3 -11.07 -9.07 -1.84
N ALA A 4 -10.24 -10.10 -2.07
CA ALA A 4 -10.73 -11.36 -2.62
C ALA A 4 -11.19 -12.22 -1.42
N ASN A 5 -12.50 -12.35 -1.23
CA ASN A 5 -13.05 -13.02 -0.04
C ASN A 5 -13.06 -14.55 -0.21
N ARG A 6 -11.88 -15.17 -0.31
CA ARG A 6 -11.73 -16.64 -0.26
C ARG A 6 -11.60 -17.07 1.21
N PRO A 7 -12.50 -17.92 1.75
CA PRO A 7 -12.54 -18.23 3.18
C PRO A 7 -11.29 -18.96 3.73
N CYS A 8 -10.40 -19.45 2.87
CA CYS A 8 -9.14 -20.07 3.27
C CYS A 8 -8.05 -19.09 3.71
N CYS A 9 -8.06 -17.86 3.18
CA CYS A 9 -6.82 -17.16 2.88
C CYS A 9 -6.91 -15.68 3.23
N LYS A 10 -6.05 -15.22 4.16
CA LYS A 10 -6.01 -13.82 4.60
C LYS A 10 -5.52 -12.92 3.47
N THR A 11 -6.21 -11.81 3.23
CA THR A 11 -5.77 -10.80 2.26
C THR A 11 -4.54 -10.06 2.76
N ALA A 12 -3.78 -9.42 1.86
CA ALA A 12 -2.65 -8.57 2.24
C ALA A 12 -3.04 -7.50 3.28
N GLY A 13 -4.23 -6.92 3.16
CA GLY A 13 -4.76 -5.96 4.15
C GLY A 13 -4.96 -6.57 5.54
N GLN A 14 -5.54 -7.78 5.62
CA GLN A 14 -5.73 -8.50 6.88
C GLN A 14 -4.39 -8.91 7.52
N ILE A 15 -3.39 -9.29 6.71
CA ILE A 15 -2.03 -9.61 7.17
C ILE A 15 -1.36 -8.36 7.76
N ILE A 16 -1.47 -7.20 7.08
CA ILE A 16 -0.95 -5.92 7.58
C ILE A 16 -1.61 -5.53 8.91
N GLN A 17 -2.94 -5.59 9.01
CA GLN A 17 -3.67 -5.33 10.25
C GLN A 17 -3.25 -6.27 11.39
N GLN A 18 -3.01 -7.56 11.09
CA GLN A 18 -2.49 -8.50 12.07
C GLN A 18 -1.07 -8.12 12.52
N LYS A 19 -0.19 -7.70 11.62
CA LYS A 19 1.19 -7.32 11.94
C LYS A 19 1.26 -6.05 12.80
N LEU A 20 0.42 -5.06 12.51
CA LEU A 20 0.25 -3.88 13.35
C LEU A 20 -0.19 -4.25 14.77
N LYS A 21 -1.17 -5.16 14.92
CA LYS A 21 -1.60 -5.70 16.23
C LYS A 21 -0.52 -6.53 16.95
N GLN A 22 0.49 -7.01 16.23
CA GLN A 22 1.68 -7.68 16.79
C GLN A 22 2.79 -6.70 17.17
N GLY A 23 2.55 -5.38 17.09
CA GLY A 23 3.54 -4.34 17.43
C GLY A 23 4.55 -4.05 16.33
N VAL A 24 4.39 -4.62 15.13
CA VAL A 24 5.22 -4.28 13.97
C VAL A 24 4.86 -2.88 13.50
N GLN A 25 5.87 -2.02 13.33
CA GLN A 25 5.67 -0.70 12.72
C GLN A 25 5.27 -0.88 11.25
N VAL A 26 4.14 -0.32 10.84
CA VAL A 26 3.71 -0.33 9.45
C VAL A 26 3.20 1.05 9.07
N GLU A 27 3.73 1.57 7.96
CA GLU A 27 3.34 2.85 7.37
C GLU A 27 2.99 2.67 5.89
N GLY A 28 2.30 3.65 5.30
CA GLY A 28 1.95 3.58 3.88
C GLY A 28 1.50 4.89 3.28
N VAL A 29 1.77 5.08 1.99
CA VAL A 29 1.18 6.16 1.19
C VAL A 29 0.28 5.53 0.13
N PHE A 30 -0.93 6.08 -0.01
CA PHE A 30 -1.90 5.70 -1.02
C PHE A 30 -2.12 6.84 -1.99
N ASP A 31 -2.41 6.52 -3.25
CA ASP A 31 -2.80 7.53 -4.24
C ASP A 31 -3.99 8.39 -3.73
N SER A 32 -3.97 9.70 -3.98
CA SER A 32 -5.00 10.62 -3.47
C SER A 32 -6.39 10.37 -4.05
N TRP A 33 -6.47 9.85 -5.28
CA TRP A 33 -7.70 9.68 -6.04
C TRP A 33 -8.25 8.26 -5.90
N LEU A 34 -7.45 7.26 -6.29
CA LEU A 34 -7.80 5.83 -6.20
C LEU A 34 -7.81 5.34 -4.75
N GLY A 35 -6.96 5.91 -3.88
CA GLY A 35 -6.93 5.60 -2.45
C GLY A 35 -8.20 6.06 -1.71
N ALA A 36 -9.03 6.93 -2.31
CA ALA A 36 -10.33 7.35 -1.80
C ALA A 36 -11.53 6.58 -2.39
N GLY A 37 -11.27 5.48 -3.12
CA GLY A 37 -12.30 4.55 -3.61
C GLY A 37 -12.76 3.54 -2.55
N GLN A 38 -14.01 3.07 -2.65
CA GLN A 38 -14.65 2.16 -1.68
C GLN A 38 -13.91 0.84 -1.44
N TYR A 39 -13.10 0.39 -2.40
CA TYR A 39 -12.32 -0.84 -2.30
C TYR A 39 -10.88 -0.60 -1.84
N SER A 40 -10.48 0.64 -1.56
CA SER A 40 -9.15 0.98 -1.06
C SER A 40 -8.89 0.39 0.32
N LEU A 41 -7.63 0.00 0.58
CA LEU A 41 -7.23 -0.40 1.94
C LEU A 41 -6.95 0.81 2.84
N TYR A 42 -6.97 2.03 2.30
CA TYR A 42 -6.67 3.26 3.04
C TYR A 42 -7.51 3.40 4.32
N SER A 43 -8.84 3.43 4.22
CA SER A 43 -9.70 3.63 5.39
C SER A 43 -9.61 2.47 6.40
N PRO A 44 -9.72 1.18 6.01
CA PRO A 44 -9.62 0.07 6.95
C PRO A 44 -8.26 -0.05 7.66
N LEU A 45 -7.16 0.37 7.02
CA LEU A 45 -5.84 0.43 7.65
C LEU A 45 -5.70 1.62 8.59
N ARG A 46 -6.18 2.80 8.19
CA ARG A 46 -6.23 4.00 9.04
C ARG A 46 -7.04 3.77 10.30
N GLU A 47 -8.22 3.15 10.18
CA GLU A 47 -9.13 2.78 11.28
C GLU A 47 -8.52 1.71 12.19
N SER A 48 -7.57 0.92 11.69
CA SER A 48 -6.77 -0.01 12.51
C SER A 48 -5.62 0.67 13.27
N GLY A 49 -5.44 1.99 13.13
CA GLY A 49 -4.37 2.76 13.76
C GLY A 49 -3.06 2.82 12.96
N MET A 50 -3.04 2.39 11.70
CA MET A 50 -1.85 2.45 10.85
C MET A 50 -1.54 3.88 10.41
N ASN A 51 -0.25 4.26 10.38
CA ASN A 51 0.18 5.55 9.81
C ASN A 51 0.06 5.51 8.28
N VAL A 52 -1.14 5.83 7.77
CA VAL A 52 -1.44 5.88 6.33
C VAL A 52 -1.77 7.29 5.84
N ARG A 53 -1.08 7.70 4.78
CA ARG A 53 -1.13 9.05 4.20
C ARG A 53 -1.64 8.99 2.77
N LYS A 54 -2.16 10.11 2.26
CA LYS A 54 -2.52 10.26 0.85
C LYS A 54 -1.42 11.03 0.12
N ASP A 55 -1.04 10.59 -1.07
CA ASP A 55 0.00 11.25 -1.85
C ASP A 55 -0.33 12.72 -2.14
N GLY A 56 0.70 13.56 -2.12
CA GLY A 56 0.62 14.99 -2.40
C GLY A 56 0.86 15.38 -3.85
N ASN A 57 1.32 14.45 -4.70
CA ASN A 57 1.54 14.71 -6.12
C ASN A 57 0.24 14.96 -6.89
N GLN A 58 0.34 15.69 -8.00
CA GLN A 58 -0.74 15.84 -8.98
C GLN A 58 -0.85 14.63 -9.92
N ALA A 59 0.27 13.94 -10.18
CA ALA A 59 0.33 12.72 -10.96
C ALA A 59 -0.09 11.50 -10.13
N LEU A 60 -0.56 10.45 -10.81
CA LEU A 60 -1.00 9.19 -10.20
C LEU A 60 0.15 8.46 -9.48
N LEU A 61 -0.02 8.13 -8.20
CA LEU A 61 0.90 7.24 -7.50
C LEU A 61 0.67 5.79 -7.95
N HIS A 62 1.39 5.38 -9.01
CA HIS A 62 1.19 4.06 -9.62
C HIS A 62 2.06 2.94 -9.02
N HIS A 63 2.84 3.21 -7.97
CA HIS A 63 3.69 2.21 -7.30
C HIS A 63 2.87 1.07 -6.68
N LYS A 64 3.32 -0.17 -6.86
CA LYS A 64 2.78 -1.37 -6.19
C LYS A 64 3.91 -2.04 -5.41
N VAL A 65 4.32 -1.42 -4.29
CA VAL A 65 5.51 -1.80 -3.54
C VAL A 65 5.15 -2.13 -2.09
N ILE A 66 5.73 -3.19 -1.54
CA ILE A 66 5.85 -3.44 -0.11
C ILE A 66 7.34 -3.62 0.21
N ILE A 67 7.81 -2.96 1.27
CA ILE A 67 9.17 -3.08 1.79
C ILE A 67 9.09 -3.70 3.19
N VAL A 68 9.89 -4.72 3.45
CA VAL A 68 10.02 -5.36 4.78
C VAL A 68 11.50 -5.63 5.00
N ASP A 69 12.14 -4.87 5.88
CA ASP A 69 13.58 -4.91 6.13
C ASP A 69 14.37 -4.85 4.80
N ASP A 70 15.30 -5.78 4.57
CA ASP A 70 16.08 -5.90 3.32
C ASP A 70 15.34 -6.64 2.17
N THR A 71 14.00 -6.71 2.23
CA THR A 71 13.15 -7.36 1.21
C THR A 71 12.19 -6.36 0.55
N VAL A 72 12.17 -6.36 -0.79
CA VAL A 72 11.23 -5.59 -1.61
C VAL A 72 10.31 -6.54 -2.38
N ILE A 73 9.01 -6.30 -2.30
CA ILE A 73 7.98 -6.90 -3.14
C ILE A 73 7.48 -5.80 -4.08
N THR A 74 7.56 -6.03 -5.39
CA THR A 74 7.19 -5.02 -6.42
C THR A 74 6.74 -5.70 -7.71
N GLY A 75 5.99 -5.00 -8.57
CA GLY A 75 5.57 -5.53 -9.88
C GLY A 75 4.39 -4.77 -10.49
N SER A 76 3.63 -5.46 -11.35
CA SER A 76 2.37 -4.93 -11.88
C SER A 76 1.19 -5.17 -10.93
N TYR A 77 1.28 -6.22 -10.09
CA TYR A 77 0.24 -6.68 -9.17
C TYR A 77 -0.24 -5.57 -8.22
N ASN A 78 -1.38 -4.96 -8.54
CA ASN A 78 -2.13 -4.14 -7.60
C ASN A 78 -2.78 -5.05 -6.57
N TYR A 79 -2.43 -4.97 -5.28
CA TYR A 79 -3.08 -5.76 -4.21
C TYR A 79 -4.62 -5.63 -4.26
N SER A 80 -5.31 -6.53 -4.96
CA SER A 80 -6.71 -6.34 -5.37
C SER A 80 -7.39 -7.63 -5.84
N ALA A 81 -8.72 -7.65 -5.78
CA ALA A 81 -9.51 -8.81 -6.20
C ALA A 81 -9.31 -9.18 -7.68
N ASN A 82 -9.19 -8.18 -8.56
CA ASN A 82 -8.95 -8.41 -10.00
C ASN A 82 -7.54 -8.94 -10.25
N ALA A 83 -6.52 -8.37 -9.60
CA ALA A 83 -5.15 -8.89 -9.67
C ALA A 83 -5.01 -10.33 -9.15
N GLU A 84 -5.82 -10.70 -8.16
CA GLU A 84 -5.83 -12.02 -7.55
C GLU A 84 -6.61 -13.10 -8.35
N ASN A 85 -7.62 -12.71 -9.14
CA ASN A 85 -8.57 -13.67 -9.73
C ASN A 85 -8.82 -13.50 -11.23
N SER A 86 -8.25 -12.49 -11.91
CA SER A 86 -8.66 -12.14 -13.29
C SER A 86 -7.56 -11.56 -14.16
N ASN A 87 -6.69 -10.71 -13.62
CA ASN A 87 -5.61 -10.10 -14.38
C ASN A 87 -4.40 -11.04 -14.48
N ASN A 88 -3.73 -11.04 -15.63
CA ASN A 88 -2.39 -11.61 -15.75
C ASN A 88 -1.36 -10.60 -15.20
N GLU A 89 -1.00 -10.76 -13.93
CA GLU A 89 -0.07 -9.89 -13.21
C GLU A 89 1.27 -10.58 -12.95
N ASN A 90 2.32 -9.79 -12.70
CA ASN A 90 3.57 -10.28 -12.13
C ASN A 90 3.95 -9.52 -10.87
N PHE A 91 4.74 -10.17 -10.02
CA PHE A 91 5.51 -9.54 -8.97
C PHE A 91 6.86 -10.25 -8.78
N LEU A 92 7.82 -9.50 -8.26
CA LEU A 92 9.14 -9.97 -7.86
C LEU A 92 9.25 -9.86 -6.34
N ILE A 93 9.93 -10.82 -5.72
CA ILE A 93 10.37 -10.72 -4.31
C ILE A 93 11.89 -10.68 -4.32
N ILE A 94 12.45 -9.50 -4.11
CA ILE A 94 13.89 -9.26 -4.03
C ILE A 94 14.27 -9.35 -2.55
N ARG A 95 15.02 -10.38 -2.15
CA ARG A 95 15.42 -10.63 -0.76
C ARG A 95 16.90 -10.32 -0.53
N ASN A 96 17.26 -10.07 0.72
CA ASN A 96 18.63 -9.91 1.19
C ASN A 96 19.41 -8.87 0.36
N SER A 97 18.75 -7.76 0.00
CA SER A 97 19.35 -6.72 -0.84
C SER A 97 19.18 -5.33 -0.19
N PRO A 98 20.01 -5.00 0.82
CA PRO A 98 19.92 -3.72 1.54
C PRO A 98 20.03 -2.51 0.62
N ALA A 99 20.83 -2.60 -0.44
CA ALA A 99 20.99 -1.52 -1.42
C ALA A 99 19.70 -1.25 -2.22
N ILE A 100 18.98 -2.31 -2.64
CA ILE A 100 17.70 -2.18 -3.34
C ILE A 100 16.61 -1.73 -2.36
N ALA A 101 16.53 -2.34 -1.18
CA ALA A 101 15.59 -1.94 -0.13
C ALA A 101 15.75 -0.45 0.22
N LYS A 102 16.99 0.03 0.43
CA LYS A 102 17.28 1.45 0.66
C LYS A 102 16.78 2.35 -0.46
N ALA A 103 17.01 2.01 -1.73
CA ALA A 103 16.54 2.84 -2.85
C ALA A 103 15.00 2.99 -2.86
N TYR A 104 14.27 1.92 -2.54
CA TYR A 104 12.81 1.97 -2.39
C TYR A 104 12.36 2.72 -1.12
N VAL A 105 13.10 2.62 -0.02
CA VAL A 105 12.84 3.40 1.21
C VAL A 105 13.07 4.90 0.99
N ASP A 106 14.14 5.29 0.30
CA ASP A 106 14.44 6.69 0.01
C ASP A 106 13.32 7.33 -0.84
N GLU A 107 12.82 6.60 -1.85
CA GLU A 107 11.66 7.04 -2.66
C GLU A 107 10.35 7.06 -1.86
N PHE A 108 10.12 6.06 -1.00
CA PHE A 108 8.98 6.07 -0.08
C PHE A 108 9.01 7.29 0.84
N LEU A 109 10.15 7.62 1.44
CA LEU A 109 10.32 8.81 2.30
C LEU A 109 10.15 10.11 1.52
N ARG A 110 10.65 10.18 0.28
CA ARG A 110 10.41 11.33 -0.62
C ARG A 110 8.91 11.56 -0.84
N ILE A 111 8.17 10.52 -1.24
CA ILE A 111 6.71 10.57 -1.40
C ILE A 111 6.02 10.91 -0.07
N GLN A 112 6.46 10.30 1.04
CA GLN A 112 5.88 10.51 2.36
C GLN A 112 6.01 11.97 2.81
N SER A 113 7.14 12.62 2.53
CA SER A 113 7.42 14.02 2.93
C SER A 113 6.41 15.03 2.36
N ILE A 114 5.89 14.78 1.15
CA ILE A 114 4.88 15.61 0.47
C ILE A 114 3.44 15.10 0.68
N SER A 115 3.29 13.87 1.18
CA SER A 115 1.98 13.24 1.44
C SER A 115 1.25 13.90 2.61
N ARG A 116 -0.08 13.96 2.52
CA ARG A 116 -0.94 14.63 3.50
C ARG A 116 -1.52 13.62 4.51
N PRO A 117 -1.60 13.97 5.81
CA PRO A 117 -2.48 13.24 6.74
C PRO A 117 -3.93 13.35 6.25
N GLY A 118 -4.71 12.31 6.50
CA GLY A 118 -5.96 12.05 5.77
C GLY A 118 -7.02 13.15 5.82
N VAL A 119 -7.07 14.00 4.79
CA VAL A 119 -8.19 14.91 4.55
C VAL A 119 -9.33 14.19 3.80
N ALA A 120 -10.56 14.61 4.09
CA ALA A 120 -11.76 14.24 3.33
C ALA A 120 -11.63 14.64 1.84
N ARG A 121 -12.53 14.16 0.99
CA ARG A 121 -12.59 14.61 -0.42
C ARG A 121 -12.78 16.13 -0.43
N PRO A 122 -12.00 16.91 -1.20
CA PRO A 122 -12.38 18.26 -1.54
C PRO A 122 -13.71 18.24 -2.29
N ASP A 123 -14.59 19.19 -1.99
CA ASP A 123 -15.76 19.44 -2.83
C ASP A 123 -15.29 19.99 -4.17
N TRP A 124 -15.65 19.31 -5.26
CA TRP A 124 -15.32 19.73 -6.61
C TRP A 124 -16.40 20.67 -7.15
N LYS A 125 -15.96 21.80 -7.70
CA LYS A 125 -16.67 22.57 -8.72
C LYS A 125 -16.09 22.22 -10.09
#